data_AF-A0A955NEH0-F1
#
_entry.id   AF-A0A955NEH0-F1
#
_cell.length_a   1.000
_cell.length_b   1.000
_cell.length_c   1.000
_cell.angle_alpha   90.00
_cell.angle_beta   90.00
_cell.angle_gamma   90.00
#
_symmetry.space_group_name_H-M   'P 1'
#
loop_
_entity.id
_entity.type
_entity.pdbx_description
1 polymer ?
#
loop_
_entity_poly.entity_id
_entity_poly.type
_entity_poly.pdbx_seq_one_letter_code
_entity_poly.pdbx_strand_id
1 'polypeptide(L)'
;EAQVATHHADAPLLFTTAAFAQEEGTAVEGHAAHGEAHDEPAANAAAMHEEGHHDVQHTAHVVAMILSILVATSGIILSALTYWERIRVIDPAKCARAMGPVYDLVYNKYYVDEFYARTFYRGLEIVRNVLARFDLRIIDGIVNGAGRVTVFTSGKSGRFDLRVVDRIVDWIAEVCQHYGQRIRRVESGVIQDYALKVGGAFGTMVILWMIVRSFFIGA
;
A
#
# COMPACT_ATOMS: atom_id res chain seq x y z
N GLU A 1 -53.44 13.72 3.86
CA GLU A 1 -52.53 13.30 2.77
C GLU A 1 -51.42 14.34 2.62
N ALA A 2 -50.22 13.81 2.46
CA ALA A 2 -48.90 14.39 2.19
C ALA A 2 -48.71 15.92 2.09
N GLN A 3 -47.92 16.45 3.03
CA GLN A 3 -47.04 17.61 2.83
C GLN A 3 -46.04 17.31 1.70
N VAL A 4 -46.01 18.14 0.65
CA VAL A 4 -44.88 18.21 -0.29
C VAL A 4 -44.30 19.61 -0.14
N ALA A 5 -43.37 19.73 0.81
CA ALA A 5 -42.56 20.91 0.96
C ALA A 5 -41.69 21.07 -0.29
N THR A 6 -41.81 22.24 -0.91
CA THR A 6 -40.96 22.74 -1.98
C THR A 6 -39.51 22.80 -1.51
N HIS A 7 -38.75 21.75 -1.79
CA HIS A 7 -37.32 21.70 -1.49
C HIS A 7 -36.53 22.28 -2.68
N HIS A 8 -36.78 23.55 -3.01
CA HIS A 8 -35.77 24.37 -3.71
C HIS A 8 -34.72 24.73 -2.66
N ALA A 9 -33.87 23.75 -2.32
CA ALA A 9 -32.74 23.98 -1.44
C ALA A 9 -31.76 24.91 -2.14
N ASP A 10 -31.70 26.12 -1.59
CA ASP A 10 -30.56 27.01 -1.55
C ASP A 10 -29.25 26.26 -1.84
N ALA A 11 -28.64 26.55 -3.00
CA ALA A 11 -27.27 26.15 -3.23
C ALA A 11 -26.44 26.70 -2.05
N PRO A 12 -25.63 25.88 -1.36
CA PRO A 12 -24.85 26.34 -0.24
C PRO A 12 -24.04 27.55 -0.69
N LEU A 13 -24.05 28.63 0.10
CA LEU A 13 -23.40 29.91 -0.21
C LEU A 13 -21.96 29.75 -0.73
N LEU A 14 -21.27 28.66 -0.42
CA LEU A 14 -19.96 28.34 -0.99
C LEU A 14 -19.93 28.21 -2.52
N PHE A 15 -20.99 27.68 -3.16
CA PHE A 15 -21.02 27.53 -4.62
C PHE A 15 -21.39 28.83 -5.32
N THR A 16 -22.34 29.59 -4.76
CA THR A 16 -22.70 30.95 -5.24
C THR A 16 -21.56 31.94 -5.02
N THR A 17 -20.91 31.92 -3.86
CA THR A 17 -19.77 32.79 -3.55
C THR A 17 -18.55 32.43 -4.37
N ALA A 18 -18.26 31.15 -4.62
CA ALA A 18 -17.17 30.76 -5.52
C ALA A 18 -17.46 31.17 -6.97
N ALA A 19 -18.70 31.02 -7.44
CA ALA A 19 -19.10 31.47 -8.77
C ALA A 19 -18.99 33.01 -8.92
N PHE A 20 -19.42 33.77 -7.92
CA PHE A 20 -19.35 35.23 -7.90
C PHE A 20 -17.89 35.74 -7.75
N ALA A 21 -17.08 35.09 -6.93
CA ALA A 21 -15.65 35.39 -6.80
C ALA A 21 -14.88 35.11 -8.11
N GLN A 22 -15.30 34.11 -8.88
CA GLN A 22 -14.71 33.83 -10.19
C GLN A 22 -15.16 34.84 -11.26
N GLU A 23 -16.34 35.43 -11.14
CA GLU A 23 -16.79 36.56 -11.98
C GLU A 23 -15.97 37.84 -11.73
N GLU A 24 -15.68 38.19 -10.47
CA GLU A 24 -14.82 39.36 -10.17
C GLU A 24 -13.36 39.12 -10.57
N GLY A 25 -12.81 37.91 -10.37
CA GLY A 25 -11.43 37.58 -10.73
C GLY A 25 -11.17 37.59 -12.24
N THR A 26 -12.11 37.07 -13.03
CA THR A 26 -11.96 37.00 -14.50
C THR A 26 -12.20 38.34 -15.20
N ALA A 27 -12.99 39.24 -14.60
CA ALA A 27 -13.19 40.59 -15.13
C ALA A 27 -11.95 41.49 -14.99
N VAL A 28 -11.10 41.24 -13.99
CA VAL A 28 -9.91 42.08 -13.68
C VAL A 28 -8.63 41.55 -14.33
N GLU A 29 -8.46 40.23 -14.45
CA GLU A 29 -7.24 39.63 -15.00
C GLU A 29 -7.07 39.85 -16.52
N GLY A 30 -8.14 40.21 -17.25
CA GLY A 30 -8.10 40.45 -18.69
C GLY A 30 -7.39 41.73 -19.15
N HIS A 31 -6.89 42.59 -18.24
CA HIS A 31 -6.30 43.89 -18.59
C HIS A 31 -4.85 44.09 -18.12
N ALA A 32 -4.24 43.12 -17.44
CA ALA A 32 -2.96 43.29 -16.74
C ALA A 32 -1.80 42.44 -17.31
N ALA A 33 -1.85 42.04 -18.57
CA ALA A 33 -0.77 41.29 -19.22
C ALA A 33 -0.28 41.98 -20.51
N HIS A 34 0.20 43.22 -20.38
CA HIS A 34 1.07 43.83 -21.38
C HIS A 34 1.97 44.85 -20.69
N GLY A 35 3.20 44.45 -20.36
CA GLY A 35 4.22 45.40 -19.95
C GLY A 35 5.27 44.88 -18.99
N GLU A 36 6.06 43.87 -19.39
CA GLU A 36 7.42 43.69 -18.84
C GLU A 36 8.36 43.30 -20.01
N ALA A 37 9.10 44.29 -20.52
CA ALA A 37 10.15 44.10 -21.50
C ALA A 37 11.50 44.14 -20.77
N HIS A 38 12.26 43.04 -20.87
CA HIS A 38 13.65 42.96 -20.42
C HIS A 38 14.59 43.40 -21.54
N ASP A 39 15.48 44.35 -21.23
CA ASP A 39 16.60 44.82 -22.06
C ASP A 39 17.70 43.76 -22.20
N GLU A 40 18.19 43.52 -23.43
CA GLU A 40 19.57 43.10 -23.79
C GLU A 40 19.81 43.43 -25.29
N PRO A 41 21.00 43.91 -25.70
CA PRO A 41 21.17 44.67 -26.94
C PRO A 41 21.69 43.78 -28.09
N ALA A 42 20.79 43.36 -28.98
CA ALA A 42 21.15 42.86 -30.31
C ALA A 42 21.09 44.01 -31.32
N ALA A 43 22.18 44.78 -31.33
CA ALA A 43 22.47 45.73 -32.39
C ALA A 43 22.37 45.06 -33.77
N ASN A 44 21.85 45.82 -34.75
CA ASN A 44 21.98 45.61 -36.20
C ASN A 44 20.83 44.91 -36.95
N ALA A 45 19.58 45.12 -36.56
CA ALA A 45 18.44 44.86 -37.47
C ALA A 45 17.34 45.95 -37.46
N ALA A 46 17.39 46.91 -36.52
CA ALA A 46 16.24 47.76 -36.20
C ALA A 46 16.24 49.16 -36.84
N ALA A 47 17.16 49.49 -37.75
CA ALA A 47 17.30 50.86 -38.29
C ALA A 47 16.62 51.12 -39.64
N MET A 48 15.61 50.33 -40.03
CA MET A 48 14.87 50.55 -41.30
C MET A 48 13.34 50.44 -41.20
N HIS A 49 12.75 50.33 -40.01
CA HIS A 49 11.29 50.16 -39.86
C HIS A 49 10.69 51.03 -38.75
N GLU A 50 11.28 52.21 -38.52
CA GLU A 50 10.82 53.16 -37.51
C GLU A 50 10.20 54.37 -38.24
N GLU A 51 8.87 54.34 -38.44
CA GLU A 51 7.98 55.50 -38.67
C GLU A 51 6.53 55.10 -39.07
N GLY A 52 6.25 53.81 -39.33
CA GLY A 52 4.90 53.35 -39.74
C GLY A 52 4.17 52.39 -38.78
N HIS A 53 4.74 52.04 -37.62
CA HIS A 53 4.30 50.86 -36.86
C HIS A 53 3.31 51.12 -35.73
N HIS A 54 3.21 52.36 -35.21
CA HIS A 54 2.28 52.66 -34.12
C HIS A 54 0.82 52.77 -34.60
N ASP A 55 0.55 53.45 -35.72
CA ASP A 55 -0.82 53.59 -36.24
C ASP A 55 -1.40 52.28 -36.78
N VAL A 56 -0.55 51.42 -37.37
CA VAL A 56 -0.98 50.13 -37.92
C VAL A 56 -1.32 49.15 -36.80
N GLN A 57 -0.57 49.14 -35.70
CA GLN A 57 -0.88 48.31 -34.53
C GLN A 57 -2.18 48.77 -33.86
N HIS A 58 -2.36 50.07 -33.59
CA HIS A 58 -3.60 50.58 -33.00
C HIS A 58 -4.83 50.26 -33.87
N THR A 59 -4.71 50.41 -35.18
CA THR A 59 -5.78 50.07 -36.12
C THR A 59 -6.07 48.56 -36.14
N ALA A 60 -5.03 47.72 -36.18
CA ALA A 60 -5.20 46.26 -36.17
C ALA A 60 -5.81 45.75 -34.86
N HIS A 61 -5.42 46.31 -33.71
CA HIS A 61 -5.99 45.98 -32.41
C HIS A 61 -7.47 46.36 -32.34
N VAL A 62 -7.84 47.57 -32.78
CA VAL A 62 -9.25 48.01 -32.79
C VAL A 62 -10.09 47.15 -33.73
N VAL A 63 -9.58 46.83 -34.92
CA VAL A 63 -10.27 45.95 -35.87
C VAL A 63 -10.42 44.54 -35.29
N ALA A 64 -9.38 43.97 -34.69
CA ALA A 64 -9.45 42.65 -34.06
C ALA A 64 -10.41 42.63 -32.85
N MET A 65 -10.46 43.68 -32.04
CA MET A 65 -11.41 43.83 -30.92
C MET A 65 -12.85 43.91 -31.42
N ILE A 66 -13.13 44.74 -32.41
CA ILE A 66 -14.49 44.87 -32.96
C ILE A 66 -14.90 43.56 -33.62
N LEU A 67 -14.01 42.93 -34.39
CA LEU A 67 -14.30 41.66 -35.06
C LEU A 67 -14.55 40.54 -34.05
N SER A 68 -13.76 40.45 -32.96
CA SER A 68 -13.95 39.42 -31.94
C SER A 68 -15.28 39.59 -31.19
N ILE A 69 -15.65 40.83 -30.84
CA ILE A 69 -16.95 41.13 -30.22
C ILE A 69 -18.10 40.77 -31.15
N LEU A 70 -17.99 41.11 -32.44
CA LEU A 70 -19.02 40.77 -33.44
C LEU A 70 -19.15 39.25 -33.61
N VAL A 71 -18.04 38.53 -33.73
CA VAL A 71 -18.04 37.06 -33.86
C VAL A 71 -18.60 36.41 -32.60
N ALA A 72 -18.18 36.82 -31.41
CA ALA A 72 -18.71 36.31 -30.15
C ALA A 72 -20.22 36.58 -30.00
N THR A 73 -20.65 37.81 -30.27
CA THR A 73 -22.08 38.20 -30.20
C THR A 73 -22.90 37.42 -31.23
N SER A 74 -22.41 37.26 -32.45
CA SER A 74 -23.09 36.45 -33.47
C SER A 74 -23.21 34.97 -33.07
N GLY A 75 -22.17 34.40 -32.44
CA GLY A 75 -22.20 33.04 -31.89
C GLY A 75 -23.25 32.87 -30.78
N ILE A 76 -23.34 33.85 -29.87
CA ILE A 76 -24.36 33.86 -28.81
C ILE A 76 -25.76 33.97 -29.40
N ILE A 77 -25.96 34.85 -30.39
CA ILE A 77 -27.25 35.00 -31.08
C ILE A 77 -27.64 33.69 -31.78
N LEU A 78 -26.72 33.03 -32.49
CA LEU A 78 -26.98 31.74 -33.15
C LEU A 78 -27.31 30.63 -32.14
N SER A 79 -26.62 30.60 -31.00
CA SER A 79 -26.93 29.68 -29.90
C SER A 79 -28.35 29.93 -29.36
N ALA A 80 -28.70 31.19 -29.11
CA ALA A 80 -30.03 31.57 -28.64
C ALA A 80 -31.13 31.18 -29.65
N LEU A 81 -30.94 31.43 -30.95
CA LEU A 81 -31.91 31.05 -31.99
C LEU A 81 -32.14 29.53 -32.11
N THR A 82 -31.18 28.72 -31.64
CA THR A 82 -31.22 27.26 -31.73
C THR A 82 -31.74 26.61 -30.44
N TYR A 83 -31.37 27.15 -29.28
CA TYR A 83 -31.65 26.55 -27.96
C TYR A 83 -32.67 27.30 -27.11
N TRP A 84 -32.92 28.59 -27.37
CA TRP A 84 -33.86 29.38 -26.58
C TRP A 84 -35.31 29.08 -26.99
N GLU A 85 -36.07 28.44 -26.10
CA GLU A 85 -37.41 27.91 -26.40
C GLU A 85 -38.38 28.96 -26.96
N ARG A 86 -38.30 30.20 -26.49
CA ARG A 86 -39.15 31.32 -26.91
C ARG A 86 -38.90 31.84 -28.34
N ILE A 87 -37.68 31.65 -28.90
CA ILE A 87 -37.25 32.21 -30.20
C ILE A 87 -36.67 31.10 -31.09
N ARG A 88 -37.01 29.84 -30.81
CA ARG A 88 -36.45 28.69 -31.53
C ARG A 88 -36.93 28.69 -32.98
N VAL A 89 -36.03 29.00 -33.91
CA VAL A 89 -36.30 28.96 -35.36
C VAL A 89 -35.62 27.75 -36.02
N ILE A 90 -34.49 27.31 -35.47
CA ILE A 90 -33.66 26.23 -36.01
C ILE A 90 -33.86 24.96 -35.18
N ASP A 91 -34.04 23.83 -35.84
CA ASP A 91 -34.10 22.53 -35.16
C ASP A 91 -32.68 21.95 -35.01
N PRO A 92 -32.08 21.95 -33.80
CA PRO A 92 -30.73 21.42 -33.57
C PRO A 92 -30.58 19.96 -34.04
N ALA A 93 -31.64 19.15 -33.97
CA ALA A 93 -31.60 17.76 -34.39
C ALA A 93 -31.45 17.61 -35.92
N LYS A 94 -31.98 18.56 -36.70
CA LYS A 94 -31.79 18.57 -38.17
C LYS A 94 -30.36 18.98 -38.54
N CYS A 95 -29.80 19.96 -37.84
CA CYS A 95 -28.40 20.38 -38.04
C CYS A 95 -27.42 19.27 -37.68
N ALA A 96 -27.63 18.57 -36.56
CA ALA A 96 -26.82 17.42 -36.16
C ALA A 96 -26.87 16.29 -37.21
N ARG A 97 -28.06 15.94 -37.70
CA ARG A 97 -28.23 14.94 -38.77
C ARG A 97 -27.59 15.36 -40.09
N ALA A 98 -27.60 16.65 -40.42
CA ALA A 98 -26.97 17.17 -41.64
C ALA A 98 -25.43 17.11 -41.57
N MET A 99 -24.85 17.30 -40.37
CA MET A 99 -23.41 17.21 -40.14
C MET A 99 -22.90 15.76 -40.00
N GLY A 100 -23.78 14.82 -39.65
CA GLY A 100 -23.53 13.38 -39.64
C GLY A 100 -22.21 12.99 -38.95
N PRO A 101 -21.22 12.46 -39.69
CA PRO A 101 -19.97 11.93 -39.10
C PRO A 101 -19.11 13.01 -38.41
N VAL A 102 -19.23 14.28 -38.80
CA VAL A 102 -18.50 15.38 -38.14
C VAL A 102 -19.10 15.67 -36.76
N TYR A 103 -20.43 15.62 -36.66
CA TYR A 103 -21.11 15.74 -35.38
C TYR A 103 -20.73 14.59 -34.46
N ASP A 104 -20.73 13.36 -34.97
CA ASP A 104 -20.35 12.18 -34.19
C ASP A 104 -18.89 12.25 -33.71
N LEU A 105 -17.97 12.80 -34.50
CA LEU A 105 -16.58 12.97 -34.09
C LEU A 105 -16.45 13.93 -32.91
N VAL A 106 -17.09 15.10 -32.98
CA VAL A 106 -17.07 16.11 -31.91
C VAL A 106 -17.85 15.63 -30.69
N TYR A 107 -18.99 14.97 -30.90
CA TYR A 107 -19.84 14.40 -29.85
C TYR A 107 -19.09 13.34 -29.04
N ASN A 108 -18.37 12.44 -29.72
CA ASN A 108 -17.53 11.43 -29.07
C ASN A 108 -16.14 11.98 -28.67
N LYS A 109 -15.99 13.30 -28.48
CA LYS A 109 -14.74 13.94 -28.03
C LYS A 109 -13.50 13.48 -28.82
N TYR A 110 -13.65 13.37 -30.15
CA TYR A 110 -12.61 12.90 -31.07
C TYR A 110 -12.12 11.46 -30.83
N TYR A 111 -12.90 10.62 -30.11
CA TYR A 111 -12.55 9.25 -29.72
C TYR A 111 -11.24 9.12 -28.92
N VAL A 112 -10.76 10.22 -28.32
CA VAL A 112 -9.52 10.24 -27.55
C VAL A 112 -9.68 9.37 -26.31
N ASP A 113 -10.78 9.54 -25.57
CA ASP A 113 -11.08 8.80 -24.34
C ASP A 113 -11.12 7.28 -24.61
N GLU A 114 -11.79 6.86 -25.69
CA GLU A 114 -11.93 5.45 -26.09
C GLU A 114 -10.61 4.84 -26.53
N PHE A 115 -9.80 5.59 -27.29
CA PHE A 115 -8.47 5.17 -27.69
C PHE A 115 -7.56 4.95 -26.46
N TYR A 116 -7.60 5.89 -25.51
CA TYR A 116 -6.85 5.79 -24.25
C TYR A 116 -7.28 4.58 -23.42
N ALA A 117 -8.60 4.40 -23.25
CA ALA A 117 -9.15 3.26 -22.52
C ALA A 117 -8.78 1.92 -23.17
N ARG A 118 -8.82 1.84 -24.50
CA ARG A 118 -8.54 0.59 -25.21
C ARG A 118 -7.05 0.24 -25.23
N THR A 119 -6.19 1.24 -25.34
CA THR A 119 -4.74 1.03 -25.52
C THR A 119 -4.03 0.96 -24.17
N PHE A 120 -4.14 2.04 -23.38
CA PHE A 120 -3.37 2.17 -22.15
C PHE A 120 -4.03 1.42 -21.00
N TYR A 121 -5.33 1.67 -20.75
CA TYR A 121 -5.99 1.07 -19.59
C TYR A 121 -6.06 -0.45 -19.72
N ARG A 122 -6.53 -0.97 -20.85
CA ARG A 122 -6.59 -2.42 -21.09
C ARG A 122 -5.21 -3.09 -21.13
N GLY A 123 -4.21 -2.40 -21.70
CA GLY A 123 -2.82 -2.88 -21.69
C GLY A 123 -2.28 -3.02 -20.27
N LEU A 124 -2.46 -1.98 -19.45
CA LEU A 124 -2.06 -1.98 -18.03
C LEU A 124 -2.82 -3.04 -17.22
N GLU A 125 -4.11 -3.25 -17.48
CA GLU A 125 -4.91 -4.27 -16.80
C GLU A 125 -4.35 -5.68 -17.05
N ILE A 126 -3.95 -6.00 -18.28
CA ILE A 126 -3.32 -7.28 -18.61
C ILE A 126 -2.00 -7.44 -17.85
N VAL A 127 -1.14 -6.43 -17.88
CA VAL A 127 0.16 -6.45 -17.18
C VAL A 127 -0.06 -6.66 -15.68
N ARG A 128 -0.99 -5.90 -15.07
CA ARG A 128 -1.36 -6.05 -13.66
C ARG A 128 -1.76 -7.48 -13.33
N ASN A 129 -2.63 -8.08 -14.15
CA ASN A 129 -3.13 -9.42 -13.91
C ASN A 129 -2.02 -10.49 -14.07
N VAL A 130 -1.09 -10.30 -15.00
CA VAL A 130 0.08 -11.19 -15.16
C VAL A 130 0.99 -11.11 -13.93
N LEU A 131 1.33 -9.91 -13.48
CA LEU A 131 2.17 -9.70 -12.29
C LEU A 131 1.50 -10.28 -11.04
N ALA A 132 0.20 -10.04 -10.85
CA ALA A 132 -0.55 -10.61 -9.74
C ALA A 132 -0.58 -12.15 -9.79
N ARG A 133 -0.70 -12.75 -10.97
CA ARG A 133 -0.64 -14.21 -11.12
C ARG A 133 0.74 -14.77 -10.81
N PHE A 134 1.80 -14.05 -11.19
CA PHE A 134 3.18 -14.42 -10.90
C PHE A 134 3.44 -14.45 -9.40
N ASP A 135 3.04 -13.41 -8.67
CA ASP A 135 3.20 -13.32 -7.22
C ASP A 135 2.44 -14.46 -6.50
N LEU A 136 1.14 -14.60 -6.76
CA LEU A 136 0.29 -15.61 -6.12
C LEU A 136 0.66 -17.06 -6.43
N ARG A 137 1.37 -17.32 -7.54
CA ARG A 137 1.73 -18.70 -7.94
C ARG A 137 3.17 -19.03 -7.63
N ILE A 138 4.09 -18.12 -7.94
CA ILE A 138 5.52 -18.38 -7.83
C ILE A 138 6.02 -17.95 -6.46
N ILE A 139 5.78 -16.69 -6.07
CA ILE A 139 6.30 -16.14 -4.80
C ILE A 139 5.61 -16.84 -3.63
N ASP A 140 4.28 -16.87 -3.61
CA ASP A 140 3.53 -17.62 -2.59
C ASP A 140 3.84 -19.12 -2.60
N GLY A 141 4.08 -19.69 -3.78
CA GLY A 141 4.48 -21.08 -3.92
C GLY A 141 5.82 -21.38 -3.23
N ILE A 142 6.81 -20.49 -3.40
CA ILE A 142 8.12 -20.59 -2.77
C ILE A 142 8.00 -20.40 -1.25
N VAL A 143 7.28 -19.37 -0.80
CA VAL A 143 7.11 -19.09 0.64
C VAL A 143 6.42 -20.24 1.36
N ASN A 144 5.29 -20.73 0.82
CA ASN A 144 4.59 -21.87 1.38
C ASN A 144 5.40 -23.17 1.25
N GLY A 145 6.23 -23.29 0.21
CA GLY A 145 7.19 -24.38 0.06
C GLY A 145 8.24 -24.39 1.17
N ALA A 146 8.90 -23.25 1.39
CA ALA A 146 9.88 -23.06 2.45
C ALA A 146 9.27 -23.33 3.83
N GLY A 147 8.09 -22.78 4.11
CA GLY A 147 7.35 -23.06 5.35
C GLY A 147 7.08 -24.54 5.56
N ARG A 148 6.60 -25.25 4.52
CA ARG A 148 6.38 -26.71 4.57
C ARG A 148 7.67 -27.49 4.84
N VAL A 149 8.78 -27.10 4.23
CA VAL A 149 10.10 -27.74 4.46
C VAL A 149 10.56 -27.53 5.90
N THR A 150 10.42 -26.32 6.43
CA THR A 150 10.77 -26.00 7.83
C THR A 150 9.94 -26.81 8.80
N VAL A 151 8.62 -26.85 8.63
CA VAL A 151 7.71 -27.64 9.50
C VAL A 151 7.99 -29.14 9.37
N PHE A 152 8.25 -29.64 8.16
CA PHE A 152 8.60 -31.04 7.95
C PHE A 152 9.91 -31.41 8.65
N THR A 153 10.92 -30.55 8.57
CA THR A 153 12.23 -30.76 9.19
C THR A 153 12.14 -30.69 10.71
N SER A 154 11.45 -29.68 11.24
CA SER A 154 11.17 -29.54 12.67
C SER A 154 10.37 -30.72 13.21
N GLY A 155 9.33 -31.16 12.49
CA GLY A 155 8.50 -32.29 12.90
C GLY A 155 9.21 -33.64 12.88
N LYS A 156 10.30 -33.78 12.11
CA LYS A 156 11.20 -34.94 12.19
C LYS A 156 12.17 -34.83 13.36
N SER A 157 12.80 -33.66 13.53
CA SER A 157 13.71 -33.41 14.65
C SER A 157 13.03 -33.60 16.00
N GLY A 158 11.85 -33.00 16.19
CA GLY A 158 11.08 -33.17 17.42
C GLY A 158 10.63 -34.61 17.67
N ARG A 159 10.42 -35.41 16.62
CA ARG A 159 10.08 -36.84 16.80
C ARG A 159 11.29 -37.69 17.15
N PHE A 160 12.46 -37.27 16.73
CA PHE A 160 13.71 -37.90 17.13
C PHE A 160 13.99 -37.61 18.61
N ASP A 161 13.81 -36.36 19.05
CA ASP A 161 13.95 -35.97 20.44
C ASP A 161 12.98 -36.73 21.37
N LEU A 162 11.67 -36.61 21.11
CA LEU A 162 10.64 -37.24 21.95
C LEU A 162 10.63 -38.78 21.93
N ARG A 163 11.27 -39.42 20.95
CA ARG A 163 11.27 -40.89 20.84
C ARG A 163 12.61 -41.50 21.20
N VAL A 164 13.71 -40.89 20.78
CA VAL A 164 15.05 -41.45 20.96
C VAL A 164 15.68 -40.84 22.20
N VAL A 165 15.69 -39.51 22.31
CA VAL A 165 16.34 -38.82 23.43
C VAL A 165 15.58 -39.11 24.73
N ASP A 166 14.27 -38.87 24.77
CA ASP A 166 13.47 -39.12 25.97
C ASP A 166 13.55 -40.59 26.43
N ARG A 167 13.42 -41.55 25.51
CA ARG A 167 13.50 -42.97 25.88
C ARG A 167 14.86 -43.37 26.44
N ILE A 168 15.95 -42.81 25.92
CA ILE A 168 17.29 -43.08 26.46
C ILE A 168 17.42 -42.46 27.85
N VAL A 169 16.95 -41.23 28.04
CA VAL A 169 17.01 -40.54 29.33
C VAL A 169 16.16 -41.27 30.38
N ASP A 170 14.93 -41.64 30.04
CA ASP A 170 14.04 -42.41 30.91
C ASP A 170 14.64 -43.76 31.29
N TRP A 171 15.24 -44.47 30.32
CA TRP A 171 15.90 -45.74 30.60
C TRP A 171 17.12 -45.58 31.52
N ILE A 172 17.94 -44.55 31.32
CA ILE A 172 19.07 -44.24 32.21
C ILE A 172 18.55 -43.90 33.62
N ALA A 173 17.49 -43.11 33.73
CA ALA A 173 16.86 -42.77 34.99
C ALA A 173 16.33 -44.03 35.70
N GLU A 174 15.68 -44.93 34.97
CA GLU A 174 15.14 -46.18 35.48
C GLU A 174 16.25 -47.12 35.97
N VAL A 175 17.36 -47.23 35.21
CA VAL A 175 18.55 -47.97 35.62
C VAL A 175 19.12 -47.39 36.91
N CYS A 176 19.31 -46.07 36.96
CA CYS A 176 19.87 -45.39 38.13
C CYS A 176 18.98 -45.55 39.36
N GLN A 177 17.66 -45.43 39.20
CA GLN A 177 16.68 -45.68 40.26
C GLN A 177 16.66 -47.15 40.70
N HIS A 178 16.78 -48.10 39.77
CA HIS A 178 16.82 -49.53 40.09
C HIS A 178 18.01 -49.86 41.00
N TYR A 179 19.19 -49.33 40.67
CA TYR A 179 20.38 -49.49 41.52
C TYR A 179 20.27 -48.72 42.83
N GLY A 180 19.75 -47.49 42.81
CA GLY A 180 19.51 -46.69 44.01
C GLY A 180 18.57 -47.40 44.99
N GLN A 181 17.51 -48.04 44.49
CA GLN A 181 16.60 -48.83 45.31
C GLN A 181 17.26 -50.09 45.90
N ARG A 182 18.21 -50.71 45.19
CA ARG A 182 18.99 -51.86 45.68
C ARG A 182 19.92 -51.44 46.81
N ILE A 183 20.62 -50.32 46.65
CA ILE A 183 21.52 -49.75 47.66
C ILE A 183 20.73 -49.27 48.88
N ARG A 184 19.58 -48.63 48.66
CA ARG A 184 18.70 -48.18 49.76
C ARG A 184 18.22 -49.32 50.64
N ARG A 185 18.14 -50.57 50.14
CA ARG A 185 17.81 -51.74 50.98
C ARG A 185 18.94 -52.20 51.91
N VAL A 186 20.16 -51.70 51.74
CA VAL A 186 21.27 -51.93 52.68
C VAL A 186 21.12 -51.07 53.93
N GLU A 187 20.40 -49.95 53.81
CA GLU A 187 20.05 -49.04 54.89
C GLU A 187 18.67 -49.41 55.44
N SER A 188 18.62 -50.01 56.62
CA SER A 188 17.39 -50.55 57.22
C SER A 188 16.51 -49.46 57.85
N GLY A 189 17.04 -48.26 58.09
CA GLY A 189 16.33 -47.16 58.75
C GLY A 189 15.92 -47.43 60.21
N VAL A 190 16.26 -48.61 60.75
CA VAL A 190 15.98 -49.03 62.11
C VAL A 190 17.26 -48.86 62.93
N ILE A 191 17.24 -47.97 63.92
CA ILE A 191 18.42 -47.57 64.73
C ILE A 191 19.13 -48.78 65.38
N GLN A 192 18.40 -49.86 65.66
CA GLN A 192 18.91 -51.08 66.27
C GLN A 192 19.89 -51.86 65.36
N ASP A 193 19.64 -51.88 64.05
CA ASP A 193 20.53 -52.55 63.08
C ASP A 193 21.85 -51.79 62.90
N TYR A 194 21.81 -50.45 62.99
CA TYR A 194 23.02 -49.63 63.05
C TYR A 194 23.81 -49.85 64.35
N ALA A 195 23.14 -49.91 65.50
CA ALA A 195 23.79 -50.20 66.78
C ALA A 195 24.47 -51.57 66.78
N LEU A 196 23.84 -52.59 66.16
CA LEU A 196 24.42 -53.92 65.97
C LEU A 196 25.63 -53.92 65.03
N LYS A 197 25.55 -53.25 63.86
CA LYS A 197 26.68 -53.15 62.90
C LYS A 197 27.87 -52.41 63.50
N VAL A 198 27.64 -51.28 64.18
CA VAL A 198 28.69 -50.48 64.83
C VAL A 198 29.30 -51.24 66.02
N GLY A 199 28.47 -51.85 66.87
CA GLY A 199 28.94 -52.67 67.99
C GLY A 199 29.75 -53.90 67.55
N GLY A 200 29.30 -54.58 66.48
CA GLY A 200 30.02 -55.70 65.89
C GLY A 200 31.36 -55.30 65.25
N ALA A 201 31.40 -54.17 64.54
CA ALA A 201 32.64 -53.62 63.98
C ALA A 201 33.65 -53.24 65.09
N PHE A 202 33.17 -52.63 66.18
CA PHE A 202 34.01 -52.31 67.34
C PHE A 202 34.54 -53.56 68.03
N GLY A 203 33.68 -54.56 68.26
CA GLY A 203 34.08 -55.83 68.86
C GLY A 203 35.13 -56.58 68.02
N THR A 204 34.92 -56.68 66.70
CA THR A 204 35.90 -57.30 65.78
C THR A 204 37.22 -56.53 65.74
N MET A 205 37.19 -55.20 65.77
CA MET A 205 38.40 -54.36 65.85
C MET A 205 39.19 -54.60 67.14
N VAL A 206 38.50 -54.71 68.29
CA VAL A 206 39.14 -55.02 69.59
C VAL A 206 39.75 -56.42 69.60
N ILE A 207 39.05 -57.42 69.05
CA ILE A 207 39.55 -58.79 68.96
C ILE A 207 40.81 -58.85 68.08
N LEU A 208 40.79 -58.19 66.91
CA LEU A 208 41.96 -58.07 66.03
C LEU A 208 43.13 -57.40 66.76
N TRP A 209 42.87 -56.31 67.49
CA TRP A 209 43.88 -55.65 68.29
C TRP A 209 44.45 -56.58 69.38
N MET A 210 43.61 -57.37 70.05
CA MET A 210 44.07 -58.35 71.05
C MET A 210 44.92 -59.46 70.43
N ILE A 211 44.56 -59.96 69.24
CA ILE A 211 45.35 -60.97 68.52
C ILE A 211 46.70 -60.40 68.10
N VAL A 212 46.71 -59.22 67.48
CA VAL A 212 47.93 -58.52 67.09
C VAL A 212 48.80 -58.28 68.32
N ARG A 213 48.24 -57.73 69.39
CA ARG A 213 48.93 -57.52 70.66
C ARG A 213 49.48 -58.81 71.24
N SER A 214 48.72 -59.91 71.21
CA SER A 214 49.14 -61.22 71.70
C SER A 214 50.32 -61.78 70.89
N PHE A 215 50.34 -61.52 69.58
CA PHE A 215 51.43 -61.92 68.70
C PHE A 215 52.71 -61.12 68.97
N PHE A 216 52.59 -59.81 69.22
CA PHE A 216 53.73 -58.93 69.53
C PHE A 216 54.27 -59.06 70.97
N ILE A 217 53.50 -59.58 71.93
CA ILE A 217 53.94 -59.79 73.32
C ILE A 217 54.49 -61.21 73.53
N GLY A 218 54.16 -62.15 72.64
CA GLY A 218 54.66 -63.53 72.65
C GLY A 218 55.93 -63.77 71.82
N ALA A 219 56.51 -62.73 71.23
CA ALA A 219 57.79 -62.72 70.52
C ALA A 219 58.82 -61.91 71.30
#